data_AF-A0A254QK66-F1
#
_entry.id   AF-A0A254QK66-F1
#
_cell.length_a   1.000
_cell.length_b   1.000
_cell.length_c   1.000
_cell.angle_alpha   90.00
_cell.angle_beta   90.00
_cell.angle_gamma   90.00
#
_symmetry.space_group_name_H-M   'P 1'
#
loop_
_entity.id
_entity.type
_entity.pdbx_description
1 polymer ?
#
loop_
_entity_poly.entity_id
_entity_poly.type
_entity_poly.pdbx_seq_one_letter_code
_entity_poly.pdbx_strand_id
1 'polypeptide(L)'
;MSKSRFTAASIGVALVIGYFSGKKYADFTPRKVEVEDLASTSKIEFETLKLKPLPSAKILGEKPLRSLKEAADFIEPYHERHDFKWHPGYSVSAPSFDSKNRPYFRYHDREQTIPVANGFQTLREGSWTHYPFMVGMLLPFYDEKSQDIILNSKQDILWDPKMAVFDKTDRMYTVLRMKTTVFNKDTSYVMMYSDDQGLNWSALPLVGTKDTGCVFRSLGTNDCPLPQLYDLERPYNRAPLQSPPAMLYFLSDGKLPGFEKTYSWLGTVGKLYLQPISKNSQGKLVAEKPVLISLSAQEIGYRSGSSTKIIRSGNKYFITWLEANREFAPKLDANGNPIIPKLDQMNKPYSEIWIAEYDMKTKKVSKKPILKSWPVNDTHNQPGIVRTWDGHFIVVSGGHGSHFTYTYSLKPDSISAWAPEVPMNTADTGYKSNYSSPLWSGGGQTYISMVIGADDTVHTVYRQWHHDRKIFDFEYFGALVYQNGKFDKRSKTFQWNPARILVYPNASEYTHWYQVMSVDRKDNIYVEYSNMRPYPPYQVVNGDGKPEFISPYLNNALLRSENSGRTWSLVSDDDLKKSQIK
;
A
#
# COMPACT_ATOMS: atom_id res chain seq x y z
N MET A 1 -36.59 54.12 -28.63
CA MET A 1 -37.02 53.03 -27.72
C MET A 1 -35.79 52.30 -27.21
N SER A 2 -35.69 52.17 -25.88
CA SER A 2 -34.74 51.36 -25.11
C SER A 2 -33.23 51.51 -25.36
N LYS A 3 -32.58 52.43 -24.62
CA LYS A 3 -31.15 52.34 -24.27
C LYS A 3 -31.01 52.17 -22.76
N SER A 4 -30.12 51.25 -22.43
CA SER A 4 -29.82 50.65 -21.13
C SER A 4 -29.37 51.63 -20.05
N ARG A 5 -29.84 51.40 -18.82
CA ARG A 5 -29.23 51.93 -17.60
C ARG A 5 -28.26 50.89 -17.05
N PHE A 6 -26.98 51.27 -16.96
CA PHE A 6 -26.03 50.66 -16.05
C PHE A 6 -26.33 51.16 -14.64
N THR A 7 -26.44 50.25 -13.68
CA THR A 7 -26.30 50.57 -12.26
C THR A 7 -25.40 49.52 -11.65
N ALA A 8 -24.23 49.96 -11.18
CA ALA A 8 -23.32 49.17 -10.38
C ALA A 8 -23.99 48.86 -9.04
N ALA A 9 -24.01 47.57 -8.67
CA ALA A 9 -24.34 47.14 -7.32
C ALA A 9 -23.14 46.35 -6.79
N SER A 10 -22.42 46.99 -5.89
CA SER A 10 -21.44 46.43 -4.97
C SER A 10 -22.05 45.28 -4.18
N ILE A 11 -21.52 44.07 -4.37
CA ILE A 11 -21.87 42.89 -3.56
C ILE A 11 -20.97 42.89 -2.33
N GLY A 12 -21.56 43.21 -1.19
CA GLY A 12 -20.97 42.99 0.13
C GLY A 12 -20.83 41.49 0.38
N VAL A 13 -19.62 41.08 0.75
CA VAL A 13 -19.32 39.73 1.22
C VAL A 13 -19.94 39.58 2.61
N ALA A 14 -21.00 38.79 2.72
CA ALA A 14 -21.57 38.40 4.00
C ALA A 14 -20.67 37.33 4.64
N LEU A 15 -20.02 37.73 5.74
CA LEU A 15 -19.23 36.86 6.61
C LEU A 15 -20.20 36.07 7.51
N VAL A 16 -20.49 34.81 7.16
CA VAL A 16 -21.25 33.92 8.05
C VAL A 16 -20.29 33.28 9.05
N ILE A 17 -20.31 33.79 10.29
CA ILE A 17 -19.64 33.18 11.44
C ILE A 17 -20.63 32.23 12.10
N GLY A 18 -20.48 30.93 11.86
CA GLY A 18 -21.11 29.86 12.62
C GLY A 18 -20.13 29.26 13.64
N TYR A 19 -20.50 29.29 14.92
CA TYR A 19 -19.78 28.75 16.08
C TYR A 19 -20.14 27.27 16.28
N PHE A 20 -19.17 26.33 16.20
CA PHE A 20 -19.17 25.04 16.91
C PHE A 20 -17.71 24.52 17.04
N SER A 21 -17.27 24.23 18.28
CA SER A 21 -16.03 23.55 18.72
C SER A 21 -14.71 23.71 17.93
N GLY A 22 -14.01 24.83 18.13
CA GLY A 22 -12.70 24.83 18.83
C GLY A 22 -11.38 24.52 18.11
N LYS A 23 -11.32 23.79 16.98
CA LYS A 23 -10.09 23.72 16.15
C LYS A 23 -10.47 23.78 14.68
N LYS A 24 -10.49 25.00 14.12
CA LYS A 24 -10.51 25.19 12.66
C LYS A 24 -9.16 24.70 12.11
N TYR A 25 -9.17 23.67 11.26
CA TYR A 25 -8.04 23.37 10.37
C TYR A 25 -7.99 24.46 9.29
N ALA A 26 -7.52 25.66 9.65
CA ALA A 26 -7.53 26.82 8.77
C ALA A 26 -6.21 27.59 8.75
N ASP A 27 -5.10 26.93 9.06
CA ASP A 27 -3.80 27.48 8.71
C ASP A 27 -3.05 26.51 7.81
N PHE A 28 -3.15 26.77 6.51
CA PHE A 28 -2.52 26.01 5.43
C PHE A 28 -1.08 26.47 5.18
N THR A 29 -0.48 27.25 6.09
CA THR A 29 0.91 27.66 5.97
C THR A 29 1.84 26.49 6.33
N PRO A 30 2.98 26.35 5.63
CA PRO A 30 4.04 25.44 6.05
C PRO A 30 4.47 25.77 7.48
N ARG A 31 4.61 24.76 8.32
CA ARG A 31 5.03 24.92 9.70
C ARG A 31 6.23 24.02 9.97
N LYS A 32 7.22 24.57 10.68
CA LYS A 32 8.27 23.75 11.28
C LYS A 32 7.61 22.86 12.33
N VAL A 33 7.94 21.58 12.29
CA VAL A 33 7.53 20.67 13.36
C VAL A 33 8.51 20.88 14.49
N GLU A 34 8.02 21.27 15.67
CA GLU A 34 8.84 21.26 16.87
C GLU A 34 9.26 19.81 17.12
N VAL A 35 10.56 19.56 16.96
CA VAL A 35 11.14 18.27 17.27
C VAL A 35 11.47 18.34 18.76
N GLU A 36 10.81 17.52 19.58
CA GLU A 36 11.22 17.36 20.98
C GLU A 36 12.71 16.95 21.02
N ASP A 37 13.46 17.41 22.03
CA ASP A 37 14.89 17.12 22.27
C ASP A 37 15.22 15.60 22.40
N LEU A 38 14.23 14.73 22.19
CA LEU A 38 14.33 13.27 22.24
C LEU A 38 14.70 12.64 20.89
N ALA A 39 14.90 13.41 19.82
CA ALA A 39 15.24 12.89 18.49
C ALA A 39 16.41 11.89 18.54
N SER A 40 16.17 10.62 18.18
CA SER A 40 17.20 9.58 18.25
C SER A 40 18.34 9.90 17.28
N THR A 41 19.56 10.08 17.80
CA THR A 41 20.78 10.36 17.00
C THR A 41 21.70 9.14 16.87
N SER A 42 21.51 8.10 17.69
CA SER A 42 22.33 6.88 17.68
C SER A 42 21.80 5.85 16.69
N LYS A 43 22.68 5.32 15.82
CA LYS A 43 22.38 4.21 14.91
C LYS A 43 22.28 2.90 15.70
N ILE A 44 21.16 2.19 15.57
CA ILE A 44 20.93 0.90 16.23
C ILE A 44 20.91 -0.17 15.14
N GLU A 45 22.05 -0.83 14.93
CA GLU A 45 22.18 -1.88 13.92
C GLU A 45 21.85 -3.27 14.47
N PHE A 46 21.21 -4.11 13.66
CA PHE A 46 20.88 -5.48 13.97
C PHE A 46 20.80 -6.35 12.70
N GLU A 47 21.00 -7.65 12.87
CA GLU A 47 20.65 -8.65 11.85
C GLU A 47 19.18 -9.04 11.94
N THR A 48 18.68 -9.17 13.17
CA THR A 48 17.29 -9.48 13.49
C THR A 48 16.86 -8.66 14.71
N LEU A 49 15.69 -8.02 14.61
CA LEU A 49 15.08 -7.27 15.70
C LEU A 49 14.18 -8.19 16.53
N LYS A 50 14.36 -8.19 17.85
CA LYS A 50 13.49 -8.92 18.78
C LYS A 50 12.66 -7.93 19.57
N LEU A 51 11.34 -7.96 19.36
CA LEU A 51 10.42 -7.12 20.13
C LEU A 51 10.19 -7.73 21.51
N LYS A 52 10.02 -6.87 22.50
CA LYS A 52 9.65 -7.30 23.85
C LYS A 52 8.29 -7.99 23.82
N PRO A 53 8.16 -9.18 24.41
CA PRO A 53 6.90 -9.92 24.39
C PRO A 53 5.83 -9.16 25.18
N LEU A 54 4.62 -9.09 24.63
CA LEU A 54 3.43 -8.68 25.36
C LEU A 54 3.12 -9.74 26.44
N PRO A 55 2.50 -9.32 27.57
CA PRO A 55 1.90 -10.26 28.51
C PRO A 55 0.93 -11.19 27.76
N SER A 56 0.87 -12.46 28.17
CA SER A 56 -0.06 -13.40 27.55
C SER A 56 -1.51 -12.93 27.75
N ALA A 57 -2.40 -13.29 26.81
CA ALA A 57 -3.82 -12.96 26.92
C ALA A 57 -4.43 -13.44 28.26
N LYS A 58 -3.90 -14.54 28.81
CA LYS A 58 -4.25 -15.07 30.13
C LYS A 58 -3.88 -14.14 31.29
N ILE A 59 -2.73 -13.44 31.20
CA ILE A 59 -2.26 -12.47 32.21
C ILE A 59 -3.01 -11.14 32.10
N LEU A 60 -3.40 -10.73 30.89
CA LEU A 60 -4.24 -9.54 30.68
C LEU A 60 -5.64 -9.68 31.31
N GLY A 61 -5.97 -10.89 31.77
CA GLY A 61 -6.97 -11.13 32.81
C GLY A 61 -8.34 -10.59 32.46
N GLU A 62 -8.92 -11.02 31.34
CA GLU A 62 -10.32 -10.79 30.92
C GLU A 62 -10.88 -9.36 31.02
N LYS A 63 -10.09 -8.35 31.41
CA LYS A 63 -10.53 -6.96 31.47
C LYS A 63 -10.31 -6.38 30.08
N PRO A 64 -11.36 -6.28 29.24
CA PRO A 64 -11.20 -5.66 27.95
C PRO A 64 -10.77 -4.21 28.17
N LEU A 65 -9.76 -3.79 27.43
CA LEU A 65 -9.43 -2.39 27.29
C LEU A 65 -10.68 -1.70 26.73
N ARG A 66 -11.05 -0.57 27.33
CA ARG A 66 -12.35 0.10 27.14
C ARG A 66 -12.29 1.25 26.16
N SER A 67 -11.09 1.60 25.71
CA SER A 67 -10.87 2.68 24.75
C SER A 67 -9.60 2.46 23.94
N LEU A 68 -9.55 3.08 22.76
CA LEU A 68 -8.35 3.11 21.92
C LEU A 68 -7.15 3.75 22.64
N LYS A 69 -7.40 4.75 23.50
CA LYS A 69 -6.35 5.39 24.29
C LYS A 69 -5.74 4.42 25.30
N GLU A 70 -6.57 3.75 26.09
CA GLU A 70 -6.10 2.75 27.08
C GLU A 70 -5.23 1.68 26.42
N ALA A 71 -5.62 1.30 25.20
CA ALA A 71 -4.91 0.27 24.46
C ALA A 71 -3.60 0.77 23.83
N ALA A 72 -3.55 2.01 23.36
CA ALA A 72 -2.31 2.66 22.93
C ALA A 72 -1.32 2.80 24.11
N ASP A 73 -1.79 3.30 25.26
CA ASP A 73 -1.00 3.45 26.49
C ASP A 73 -0.45 2.08 26.97
N PHE A 74 -1.22 1.00 26.78
CA PHE A 74 -0.77 -0.36 27.11
C PHE A 74 0.34 -0.87 26.18
N ILE A 75 0.26 -0.59 24.88
CA ILE A 75 1.21 -1.10 23.87
C ILE A 75 2.52 -0.33 23.91
N GLU A 76 2.48 0.97 24.24
CA GLU A 76 3.64 1.86 24.20
C GLU A 76 4.91 1.29 24.87
N PRO A 77 4.87 0.68 26.08
CA PRO A 77 6.06 0.12 26.74
C PRO A 77 6.66 -1.14 26.09
N TYR A 78 6.04 -1.63 25.01
CA TYR A 78 6.43 -2.80 24.22
C TYR A 78 6.74 -2.45 22.76
N HIS A 79 6.65 -1.17 22.40
CA HIS A 79 7.04 -0.65 21.10
C HIS A 79 8.56 -0.43 21.09
N GLU A 80 9.18 -0.61 19.92
CA GLU A 80 10.57 -0.32 19.62
C GLU A 80 11.02 1.07 20.14
N ARG A 81 10.11 2.05 20.13
CA ARG A 81 10.38 3.40 20.66
C ARG A 81 10.86 3.37 22.10
N HIS A 82 10.24 2.56 22.93
CA HIS A 82 10.59 2.44 24.34
C HIS A 82 11.84 1.58 24.52
N ASP A 83 11.87 0.38 23.93
CA ASP A 83 12.96 -0.58 24.15
C ASP A 83 14.30 -0.11 23.57
N PHE A 84 14.27 0.62 22.45
CA PHE A 84 15.45 1.11 21.75
C PHE A 84 15.66 2.62 21.92
N LYS A 85 14.83 3.31 22.71
CA LYS A 85 14.84 4.79 22.84
C LYS A 85 14.79 5.47 21.46
N TRP A 86 14.00 4.91 20.55
CA TRP A 86 13.89 5.35 19.18
C TRP A 86 12.73 6.34 19.03
N HIS A 87 13.04 7.63 19.02
CA HIS A 87 12.05 8.71 18.89
C HIS A 87 12.34 9.51 17.61
N PRO A 88 11.87 9.07 16.44
CA PRO A 88 12.10 9.80 15.20
C PRO A 88 11.32 11.13 15.18
N GLY A 89 11.98 12.21 14.76
CA GLY A 89 11.37 13.53 14.54
C GLY A 89 10.42 13.63 13.35
N TYR A 90 10.20 12.52 12.63
CA TYR A 90 9.33 12.42 11.46
C TYR A 90 8.15 11.45 11.67
N SER A 91 7.10 11.61 10.88
CA SER A 91 5.95 10.70 10.79
C SER A 91 6.41 9.34 10.27
N VAL A 92 6.20 8.26 11.04
CA VAL A 92 6.70 6.94 10.64
C VAL A 92 5.77 6.33 9.61
N SER A 93 6.10 6.55 8.34
CA SER A 93 5.49 5.94 7.16
C SER A 93 6.58 5.49 6.18
N ALA A 94 6.21 4.72 5.16
CA ALA A 94 7.10 4.44 4.04
C ALA A 94 7.56 5.76 3.41
N PRO A 95 8.87 6.03 3.34
CA PRO A 95 9.38 7.25 2.75
C PRO A 95 9.34 7.18 1.23
N SER A 96 9.06 8.32 0.62
CA SER A 96 9.33 8.59 -0.78
C SER A 96 10.45 9.61 -0.92
N PHE A 97 11.17 9.58 -2.04
CA PHE A 97 12.35 10.43 -2.23
C PHE A 97 12.23 11.25 -3.50
N ASP A 98 12.57 12.54 -3.40
CA ASP A 98 12.70 13.40 -4.56
C ASP A 98 14.07 13.22 -5.26
N SER A 99 14.37 14.06 -6.24
CA SER A 99 15.63 14.04 -7.00
C SER A 99 16.88 14.33 -6.15
N LYS A 100 16.72 15.08 -5.05
CA LYS A 100 17.79 15.39 -4.08
C LYS A 100 17.87 14.37 -2.95
N ASN A 101 17.15 13.26 -3.08
CA ASN A 101 17.02 12.24 -2.04
C ASN A 101 16.46 12.78 -0.72
N ARG A 102 15.66 13.86 -0.75
CA ARG A 102 14.95 14.32 0.46
C ARG A 102 13.77 13.40 0.72
N PRO A 103 13.58 12.92 1.96
CA PRO A 103 12.48 12.04 2.29
C PRO A 103 11.17 12.82 2.44
N TYR A 104 10.07 12.20 2.00
CA TYR A 104 8.70 12.67 2.17
C TYR A 104 7.92 11.58 2.88
N PHE A 105 7.42 11.90 4.06
CA PHE A 105 6.55 11.07 4.86
C PHE A 105 5.14 11.60 4.79
N ARG A 106 4.16 10.73 4.63
CA ARG A 106 2.76 11.15 4.77
C ARG A 106 2.57 11.58 6.22
N TYR A 107 2.15 12.82 6.43
CA TYR A 107 1.92 13.32 7.77
C TYR A 107 0.65 12.69 8.32
N HIS A 108 0.74 12.13 9.52
CA HIS A 108 -0.38 11.61 10.28
C HIS A 108 -0.24 12.12 11.72
N ASP A 109 -1.32 12.67 12.27
CA ASP A 109 -1.34 13.08 13.67
C ASP A 109 -1.34 11.84 14.57
N ARG A 110 -0.28 11.68 15.38
CA ARG A 110 -0.08 10.53 16.26
C ARG A 110 -0.96 10.56 17.50
N GLU A 111 -1.46 11.72 17.91
CA GLU A 111 -2.39 11.85 19.04
C GLU A 111 -3.80 11.35 18.69
N GLN A 112 -4.06 11.15 17.40
CA GLN A 112 -5.37 10.76 16.92
C GLN A 112 -5.46 9.25 16.79
N THR A 113 -6.51 8.69 17.38
CA THR A 113 -6.88 7.28 17.24
C THR A 113 -7.27 6.92 15.80
N ILE A 114 -7.45 7.91 14.95
CA ILE A 114 -7.75 7.81 13.51
C ILE A 114 -6.64 8.56 12.77
N PRO A 115 -5.87 7.91 11.87
CA PRO A 115 -4.82 8.59 11.13
C PRO A 115 -5.43 9.60 10.14
N VAL A 116 -5.44 10.89 10.50
CA VAL A 116 -5.82 11.95 9.57
C VAL A 116 -4.59 12.40 8.78
N ALA A 117 -4.62 12.14 7.49
CA ALA A 117 -3.58 12.53 6.55
C ALA A 117 -3.88 13.90 5.94
N ASN A 118 -3.19 14.94 6.38
CA ASN A 118 -3.43 16.32 5.93
C ASN A 118 -2.28 16.93 5.12
N GLY A 119 -1.20 16.19 4.85
CA GLY A 119 -0.07 16.68 4.06
C GLY A 119 1.11 15.72 4.04
N PHE A 120 2.30 16.29 3.80
CA PHE A 120 3.57 15.57 3.88
C PHE A 120 4.56 16.30 4.78
N GLN A 121 5.33 15.53 5.53
CA GLN A 121 6.49 16.01 6.26
C GLN A 121 7.75 15.71 5.44
N THR A 122 8.64 16.69 5.30
CA THR A 122 9.92 16.51 4.62
C THR A 122 11.04 17.28 5.31
N LEU A 123 12.27 16.83 5.12
CA LEU A 123 13.46 17.41 5.70
C LEU A 123 14.07 18.44 4.75
N ARG A 124 13.98 19.73 5.10
CA ARG A 124 14.57 20.84 4.35
C ARG A 124 15.46 21.68 5.27
N GLU A 125 16.64 22.03 4.79
CA GLU A 125 17.58 22.88 5.54
C GLU A 125 17.86 22.33 6.95
N GLY A 126 17.97 21.01 7.07
CA GLY A 126 18.21 20.31 8.34
C GLY A 126 17.01 20.23 9.29
N SER A 127 15.84 20.77 8.93
CA SER A 127 14.65 20.80 9.77
C SER A 127 13.45 20.07 9.14
N TRP A 128 12.64 19.39 9.96
CA TRP A 128 11.38 18.84 9.51
C TRP A 128 10.33 19.93 9.30
N THR A 129 9.75 19.95 8.11
CA THR A 129 8.67 20.88 7.75
C THR A 129 7.45 20.11 7.30
N HIS A 130 6.28 20.48 7.82
CA HIS A 130 5.00 19.96 7.37
C HIS A 130 4.43 20.85 6.25
N TYR A 131 4.06 20.22 5.14
CA TYR A 131 3.41 20.82 3.98
C TYR A 131 1.99 20.27 3.83
N PRO A 132 0.96 21.02 4.30
CA PRO A 132 -0.42 20.58 4.23
C PRO A 132 -0.94 20.58 2.79
N PHE A 133 -1.97 19.78 2.51
CA PHE A 133 -2.74 19.89 1.28
C PHE A 133 -3.52 21.21 1.25
N MET A 134 -3.54 21.86 0.09
CA MET A 134 -4.41 23.01 -0.15
C MET A 134 -5.82 22.53 -0.46
N VAL A 135 -6.63 22.28 0.58
CA VAL A 135 -8.01 21.76 0.46
C VAL A 135 -8.88 22.62 -0.48
N GLY A 136 -8.62 23.94 -0.55
CA GLY A 136 -9.28 24.84 -1.50
C GLY A 136 -9.16 24.41 -2.97
N MET A 137 -8.12 23.66 -3.33
CA MET A 137 -7.93 23.11 -4.69
C MET A 137 -8.90 21.97 -5.01
N LEU A 138 -9.48 21.33 -3.99
CA LEU A 138 -10.45 20.24 -4.14
C LEU A 138 -11.88 20.76 -4.33
N LEU A 139 -12.23 21.83 -3.63
CA LEU A 139 -13.61 22.31 -3.52
C LEU A 139 -14.33 22.52 -4.86
N PRO A 140 -13.69 23.05 -5.93
CA PRO A 140 -14.36 23.25 -7.22
C PRO A 140 -14.95 21.99 -7.87
N PHE A 141 -14.50 20.79 -7.47
CA PHE A 141 -14.96 19.51 -8.02
C PHE A 141 -16.18 18.91 -7.32
N TYR A 142 -16.63 19.55 -6.24
CA TYR A 142 -17.62 19.01 -5.31
C TYR A 142 -18.79 19.98 -5.08
N ASP A 143 -19.97 19.43 -4.80
CA ASP A 143 -21.12 20.20 -4.35
C ASP A 143 -20.93 20.74 -2.92
N GLU A 144 -21.73 21.74 -2.54
CA GLU A 144 -21.62 22.43 -1.25
C GLU A 144 -21.69 21.48 -0.05
N LYS A 145 -22.57 20.47 -0.10
CA LYS A 145 -22.69 19.45 0.94
C LYS A 145 -21.40 18.63 1.08
N SER A 146 -20.81 18.21 -0.04
CA SER A 146 -19.55 17.47 -0.04
C SER A 146 -18.39 18.36 0.36
N GLN A 147 -18.39 19.65 0.01
CA GLN A 147 -17.39 20.60 0.49
C GLN A 147 -17.41 20.74 2.02
N ASP A 148 -18.60 20.83 2.62
CA ASP A 148 -18.76 20.86 4.09
C ASP A 148 -18.20 19.58 4.73
N ILE A 149 -18.51 18.41 4.16
CA ILE A 149 -17.92 17.13 4.61
C ILE A 149 -16.39 17.18 4.50
N ILE A 150 -15.84 17.64 3.38
CA ILE A 150 -14.38 17.69 3.18
C ILE A 150 -13.70 18.62 4.19
N LEU A 151 -14.29 19.78 4.47
CA LEU A 151 -13.76 20.78 5.40
C LEU A 151 -13.88 20.35 6.87
N ASN A 152 -14.92 19.57 7.21
CA ASN A 152 -15.21 19.13 8.57
C ASN A 152 -14.81 17.66 8.85
N SER A 153 -14.37 16.93 7.84
CA SER A 153 -14.02 15.52 7.96
C SER A 153 -12.75 15.36 8.80
N LYS A 154 -12.91 14.69 9.94
CA LYS A 154 -11.82 14.06 10.73
C LYS A 154 -11.43 12.68 10.18
N GLN A 155 -11.88 12.33 8.99
CA GLN A 155 -11.78 10.95 8.52
C GLN A 155 -10.41 10.65 7.93
N ASP A 156 -10.03 9.39 8.10
CA ASP A 156 -8.97 8.71 7.38
C ASP A 156 -9.18 8.89 5.86
N ILE A 157 -8.37 9.76 5.26
CA ILE A 157 -8.43 10.04 3.82
C ILE A 157 -7.86 8.87 3.02
N LEU A 158 -7.19 7.86 3.61
CA LEU A 158 -6.53 6.81 2.83
C LEU A 158 -6.30 5.50 3.60
N TRP A 159 -6.90 4.40 3.13
CA TRP A 159 -6.41 3.05 3.43
C TRP A 159 -5.19 2.66 2.58
N ASP A 160 -4.80 3.47 1.56
CA ASP A 160 -3.61 3.28 0.71
C ASP A 160 -3.46 4.33 -0.41
N PRO A 161 -2.29 4.46 -1.08
CA PRO A 161 -0.93 4.19 -0.61
C PRO A 161 -0.31 5.45 0.01
N LYS A 162 0.37 5.23 1.14
CA LYS A 162 0.94 6.21 2.08
C LYS A 162 2.08 7.06 1.52
N MET A 163 2.22 7.15 0.20
CA MET A 163 3.45 7.56 -0.45
C MET A 163 3.20 8.71 -1.42
N ALA A 164 4.14 9.65 -1.41
CA ALA A 164 4.32 10.53 -2.54
C ALA A 164 4.94 9.73 -3.69
N VAL A 165 4.63 10.10 -4.91
CA VAL A 165 5.31 9.59 -6.10
C VAL A 165 6.01 10.75 -6.78
N PHE A 166 7.25 10.55 -7.20
CA PHE A 166 8.03 11.55 -7.92
C PHE A 166 8.33 11.06 -9.33
N ASP A 167 8.11 11.93 -10.31
CA ASP A 167 8.59 11.71 -11.67
C ASP A 167 10.00 12.30 -11.87
N LYS A 168 10.57 12.08 -13.05
CA LYS A 168 11.91 12.54 -13.42
C LYS A 168 12.06 14.07 -13.49
N THR A 169 10.96 14.80 -13.48
CA THR A 169 10.93 16.27 -13.40
C THR A 169 10.76 16.76 -11.96
N ASP A 170 10.78 15.84 -11.00
CA ASP A 170 10.60 16.08 -9.57
C ASP A 170 9.21 16.60 -9.19
N ARG A 171 8.22 16.39 -10.09
CA ARG A 171 6.83 16.64 -9.75
C ARG A 171 6.36 15.58 -8.77
N MET A 172 5.75 16.04 -7.69
CA MET A 172 5.20 15.21 -6.64
C MET A 172 3.74 14.88 -6.94
N TYR A 173 3.31 13.65 -6.70
CA TYR A 173 1.94 13.18 -6.86
C TYR A 173 1.49 12.41 -5.62
N THR A 174 0.21 12.52 -5.28
CA THR A 174 -0.47 11.64 -4.34
C THR A 174 -1.93 11.53 -4.73
N VAL A 175 -2.57 10.41 -4.40
CA VAL A 175 -4.02 10.27 -4.57
C VAL A 175 -4.71 10.51 -3.24
N LEU A 176 -5.88 11.14 -3.28
CA LEU A 176 -6.78 11.32 -2.16
C LEU A 176 -8.08 10.56 -2.46
N ARG A 177 -8.52 9.75 -1.50
CA ARG A 177 -9.83 9.11 -1.51
C ARG A 177 -10.76 9.93 -0.64
N MET A 178 -11.71 10.64 -1.24
CA MET A 178 -12.63 11.51 -0.52
C MET A 178 -13.94 10.80 -0.28
N LYS A 179 -14.40 10.71 0.97
CA LYS A 179 -15.80 10.33 1.22
C LYS A 179 -16.69 11.49 0.82
N THR A 180 -17.62 11.21 -0.08
CA THR A 180 -18.53 12.21 -0.65
C THR A 180 -19.97 11.73 -0.54
N THR A 181 -20.92 12.65 -0.71
CA THR A 181 -22.33 12.27 -0.91
C THR A 181 -22.80 12.44 -2.35
N VAL A 182 -21.90 12.81 -3.27
CA VAL A 182 -22.24 12.98 -4.69
C VAL A 182 -22.83 11.66 -5.23
N PHE A 183 -24.05 11.72 -5.77
CA PHE A 183 -24.83 10.59 -6.30
C PHE A 183 -25.24 9.48 -5.33
N ASN A 184 -25.37 9.73 -4.01
CA ASN A 184 -25.58 8.68 -3.00
C ASN A 184 -24.45 7.63 -3.00
N LYS A 185 -23.23 8.04 -3.36
CA LYS A 185 -22.06 7.15 -3.41
C LYS A 185 -20.92 7.69 -2.54
N ASP A 186 -20.32 6.78 -1.78
CA ASP A 186 -19.51 7.10 -0.61
C ASP A 186 -18.05 7.47 -0.91
N THR A 187 -17.60 7.58 -2.16
CA THR A 187 -16.17 7.76 -2.46
C THR A 187 -15.88 8.38 -3.83
N SER A 188 -15.01 9.39 -3.88
CA SER A 188 -14.37 9.91 -5.10
C SER A 188 -12.84 9.89 -5.00
N TYR A 189 -12.16 9.99 -6.13
CA TYR A 189 -10.70 9.96 -6.23
C TYR A 189 -10.17 11.20 -6.95
N VAL A 190 -9.18 11.85 -6.34
CA VAL A 190 -8.50 13.02 -6.90
C VAL A 190 -6.99 12.81 -6.78
N MET A 191 -6.26 13.09 -7.84
CA MET A 191 -4.80 13.17 -7.78
C MET A 191 -4.39 14.59 -7.44
N MET A 192 -3.74 14.75 -6.29
CA MET A 192 -3.03 15.98 -5.95
C MET A 192 -1.63 15.92 -6.54
N TYR A 193 -1.16 17.04 -7.08
CA TYR A 193 0.19 17.14 -7.59
C TYR A 193 0.81 18.51 -7.27
N SER A 194 2.14 18.54 -7.22
CA SER A 194 2.92 19.73 -6.91
C SER A 194 4.19 19.79 -7.75
N ASP A 195 4.38 20.93 -8.41
CA ASP A 195 5.57 21.26 -9.22
C ASP A 195 6.74 21.79 -8.39
N ASP A 196 6.50 22.10 -7.12
CA ASP A 196 7.46 22.69 -6.18
C ASP A 196 7.55 21.86 -4.88
N GLN A 197 7.39 20.55 -5.05
CA GLN A 197 7.69 19.52 -4.07
C GLN A 197 6.87 19.69 -2.76
N GLY A 198 5.60 20.00 -2.91
CA GLY A 198 4.60 20.10 -1.84
C GLY A 198 4.32 21.52 -1.34
N LEU A 199 5.01 22.55 -1.84
CA LEU A 199 4.78 23.94 -1.42
C LEU A 199 3.42 24.46 -1.90
N ASN A 200 3.12 24.25 -3.19
CA ASN A 200 1.85 24.55 -3.80
C ASN A 200 1.25 23.28 -4.40
N TRP A 201 -0.07 23.16 -4.31
CA TRP A 201 -0.80 22.01 -4.81
C TRP A 201 -1.75 22.39 -5.93
N SER A 202 -1.91 21.47 -6.85
CA SER A 202 -2.98 21.44 -7.85
C SER A 202 -3.68 20.09 -7.77
N ALA A 203 -4.90 20.04 -8.31
CA ALA A 203 -5.75 18.87 -8.25
C ALA A 203 -6.20 18.44 -9.65
N LEU A 204 -6.22 17.13 -9.88
CA LEU A 204 -6.71 16.48 -11.08
C LEU A 204 -7.85 15.53 -10.69
N PRO A 205 -9.12 15.82 -11.06
CA PRO A 205 -10.21 14.91 -10.79
C PRO A 205 -10.01 13.61 -11.58
N LEU A 206 -10.10 12.46 -10.90
CA LEU A 206 -9.91 11.16 -11.54
C LEU A 206 -11.26 10.49 -11.82
N VAL A 207 -11.99 10.15 -10.76
CA VAL A 207 -13.29 9.45 -10.83
C VAL A 207 -14.18 9.92 -9.66
N GLY A 208 -15.49 10.02 -9.90
CA GLY A 208 -16.47 10.29 -8.83
C GLY A 208 -16.61 11.77 -8.46
N THR A 209 -16.08 12.68 -9.27
CA THR A 209 -16.30 14.13 -9.12
C THR A 209 -17.48 14.61 -9.98
N LYS A 210 -17.85 15.89 -9.90
CA LYS A 210 -18.88 16.48 -10.78
C LYS A 210 -18.61 16.21 -12.26
N ASP A 211 -17.34 16.29 -12.68
CA ASP A 211 -16.93 16.16 -14.08
C ASP A 211 -16.55 14.72 -14.46
N THR A 212 -16.28 13.87 -13.47
CA THR A 212 -15.79 12.49 -13.67
C THR A 212 -16.70 11.42 -13.04
N GLY A 213 -17.91 11.78 -12.65
CA GLY A 213 -18.83 10.91 -11.89
C GLY A 213 -19.24 9.64 -12.62
N CYS A 214 -19.20 9.66 -13.95
CA CYS A 214 -19.69 8.59 -14.81
C CYS A 214 -18.66 8.12 -15.85
N VAL A 215 -17.36 8.22 -15.55
CA VAL A 215 -16.29 7.82 -16.50
C VAL A 215 -16.49 6.37 -16.99
N PHE A 216 -16.99 5.48 -16.13
CA PHE A 216 -17.27 4.08 -16.47
C PHE A 216 -18.61 3.83 -17.19
N ARG A 217 -19.55 4.79 -17.20
CA ARG A 217 -20.84 4.68 -17.92
C ARG A 217 -20.65 4.56 -19.43
N SER A 218 -19.58 5.16 -19.94
CA SER A 218 -19.15 5.13 -21.35
C SER A 218 -18.68 3.76 -21.85
N LEU A 219 -18.91 2.69 -21.07
CA LEU A 219 -18.59 1.30 -21.36
C LEU A 219 -19.84 0.38 -21.36
N GLY A 220 -21.05 0.96 -21.41
CA GLY A 220 -22.30 0.20 -21.59
C GLY A 220 -23.05 -0.17 -20.33
N THR A 221 -22.68 0.38 -19.16
CA THR A 221 -23.48 0.25 -17.93
C THR A 221 -24.44 1.42 -17.83
N ASN A 222 -25.73 1.19 -17.57
CA ASN A 222 -26.69 2.28 -17.30
C ASN A 222 -26.34 3.03 -15.99
N ASP A 223 -25.55 2.39 -15.12
CA ASP A 223 -25.06 2.95 -13.85
C ASP A 223 -23.70 3.66 -13.99
N CYS A 224 -23.39 4.51 -13.01
CA CYS A 224 -22.09 5.19 -12.86
C CYS A 224 -21.27 4.58 -11.70
N PRO A 225 -20.84 3.32 -11.77
CA PRO A 225 -20.16 2.66 -10.65
C PRO A 225 -18.87 3.40 -10.28
N LEU A 226 -18.58 3.48 -8.97
CA LEU A 226 -17.33 4.03 -8.46
C LEU A 226 -16.42 2.89 -8.01
N PRO A 227 -15.10 2.98 -8.23
CA PRO A 227 -14.20 1.92 -7.86
C PRO A 227 -14.12 1.78 -6.35
N GLN A 228 -14.18 0.55 -5.86
CA GLN A 228 -14.05 0.24 -4.44
C GLN A 228 -12.60 0.35 -3.98
N LEU A 229 -11.66 0.02 -4.87
CA LEU A 229 -10.22 -0.03 -4.60
C LEU A 229 -9.44 0.55 -5.78
N TYR A 230 -8.23 1.04 -5.48
CA TYR A 230 -7.31 1.56 -6.47
C TYR A 230 -5.87 1.17 -6.15
N ASP A 231 -5.00 1.31 -7.14
CA ASP A 231 -3.54 1.26 -6.98
C ASP A 231 -2.88 2.34 -7.86
N LEU A 232 -1.65 2.69 -7.57
CA LEU A 232 -0.90 3.77 -8.23
C LEU A 232 0.44 3.25 -8.74
N GLU A 233 0.84 3.66 -9.94
CA GLU A 233 2.21 3.45 -10.43
C GLU A 233 3.20 4.14 -9.49
N ARG A 234 4.22 3.41 -9.08
CA ARG A 234 5.18 3.89 -8.08
C ARG A 234 6.57 3.34 -8.34
N PRO A 235 7.62 4.05 -7.87
CA PRO A 235 8.98 3.54 -7.96
C PRO A 235 9.10 2.17 -7.27
N TYR A 236 9.79 1.26 -7.93
CA TYR A 236 10.16 -0.06 -7.40
C TYR A 236 11.69 -0.24 -7.36
N ASN A 237 12.43 0.77 -7.81
CA ASN A 237 13.87 0.91 -7.78
C ASN A 237 14.23 2.37 -7.49
N ARG A 238 15.52 2.68 -7.41
CA ARG A 238 16.01 4.05 -7.15
C ARG A 238 15.64 5.10 -8.20
N ALA A 239 15.16 4.73 -9.38
CA ALA A 239 14.81 5.67 -10.44
C ALA A 239 13.44 6.32 -10.18
N PRO A 240 13.26 7.61 -10.52
CA PRO A 240 11.95 8.23 -10.48
C PRO A 240 11.08 7.67 -11.61
N LEU A 241 9.77 7.92 -11.53
CA LEU A 241 8.90 7.60 -12.65
C LEU A 241 9.27 8.44 -13.88
N GLN A 242 9.06 7.88 -15.07
CA GLN A 242 9.39 8.60 -16.31
C GLN A 242 8.41 9.74 -16.64
N SER A 243 7.25 9.76 -15.98
CA SER A 243 6.08 10.58 -16.29
C SER A 243 5.13 10.61 -15.08
N PRO A 244 4.01 11.36 -15.13
CA PRO A 244 2.94 11.21 -14.16
C PRO A 244 2.53 9.73 -13.99
N PRO A 245 2.21 9.29 -12.76
CA PRO A 245 1.86 7.90 -12.49
C PRO A 245 0.50 7.53 -13.09
N ALA A 246 0.38 6.30 -13.60
CA ALA A 246 -0.91 5.72 -13.96
C ALA A 246 -1.68 5.16 -12.75
N MET A 247 -2.99 5.00 -12.90
CA MET A 247 -3.90 4.45 -11.89
C MET A 247 -4.43 3.08 -12.30
N LEU A 248 -4.64 2.20 -11.32
CA LEU A 248 -5.53 1.05 -11.45
C LEU A 248 -6.79 1.25 -10.64
N TYR A 249 -7.91 0.75 -11.16
CA TYR A 249 -9.20 0.76 -10.48
C TYR A 249 -9.84 -0.62 -10.51
N PHE A 250 -10.34 -1.06 -9.35
CA PHE A 250 -11.14 -2.27 -9.23
C PHE A 250 -12.60 -1.92 -8.98
N LEU A 251 -13.47 -2.49 -9.82
CA LEU A 251 -14.92 -2.39 -9.73
C LEU A 251 -15.48 -3.77 -9.43
N SER A 252 -15.94 -3.99 -8.20
CA SER A 252 -16.52 -5.26 -7.76
C SER A 252 -17.82 -5.56 -8.51
N ASP A 253 -17.94 -6.78 -9.02
CA ASP A 253 -19.19 -7.38 -9.51
C ASP A 253 -19.82 -8.29 -8.43
N GLY A 254 -19.26 -8.33 -7.20
CA GLY A 254 -19.74 -9.13 -6.07
C GLY A 254 -18.87 -10.35 -5.76
N LYS A 255 -19.51 -11.41 -5.23
CA LYS A 255 -18.87 -12.68 -4.88
C LYS A 255 -19.13 -13.74 -5.95
N LEU A 256 -18.16 -14.63 -6.14
CA LEU A 256 -18.36 -15.86 -6.90
C LEU A 256 -19.34 -16.81 -6.17
N PRO A 257 -20.03 -17.70 -6.92
CA PRO A 257 -20.91 -18.70 -6.33
C PRO A 257 -20.22 -19.53 -5.25
N GLY A 258 -20.86 -19.68 -4.08
CA GLY A 258 -20.34 -20.42 -2.93
C GLY A 258 -19.40 -19.62 -2.01
N PHE A 259 -19.12 -18.35 -2.33
CA PHE A 259 -18.30 -17.44 -1.51
C PHE A 259 -19.11 -16.32 -0.85
N GLU A 260 -20.43 -16.33 -0.96
CA GLU A 260 -21.31 -15.23 -0.55
C GLU A 260 -21.23 -14.89 0.94
N LYS A 261 -20.95 -15.90 1.79
CA LYS A 261 -20.80 -15.74 3.25
C LYS A 261 -19.37 -15.43 3.70
N THR A 262 -18.43 -15.33 2.78
CA THR A 262 -17.02 -15.13 3.13
C THR A 262 -16.67 -13.67 3.30
N TYR A 263 -15.56 -13.41 4.01
CA TYR A 263 -14.94 -12.10 4.06
C TYR A 263 -14.60 -11.57 2.65
N SER A 264 -14.50 -10.24 2.49
CA SER A 264 -14.16 -9.59 1.22
C SER A 264 -12.91 -10.18 0.54
N TRP A 265 -11.95 -10.70 1.31
CA TRP A 265 -10.71 -11.22 0.75
C TRP A 265 -10.80 -12.55 0.00
N LEU A 266 -11.92 -13.28 0.09
CA LEU A 266 -12.09 -14.58 -0.57
C LEU A 266 -13.26 -14.55 -1.57
N GLY A 267 -13.05 -14.90 -2.83
CA GLY A 267 -14.10 -15.02 -3.83
C GLY A 267 -14.69 -13.71 -4.35
N THR A 268 -14.19 -12.52 -3.96
CA THR A 268 -14.60 -11.28 -4.62
C THR A 268 -14.03 -11.22 -6.03
N VAL A 269 -14.89 -10.88 -6.99
CA VAL A 269 -14.54 -10.75 -8.41
C VAL A 269 -15.04 -9.42 -8.95
N GLY A 270 -14.36 -8.90 -9.96
CA GLY A 270 -14.76 -7.67 -10.61
C GLY A 270 -13.93 -7.31 -11.83
N LYS A 271 -14.04 -6.06 -12.21
CA LYS A 271 -13.39 -5.47 -13.38
C LYS A 271 -12.18 -4.66 -12.96
N LEU A 272 -11.10 -4.78 -13.73
CA LEU A 272 -9.87 -4.03 -13.53
C LEU A 272 -9.67 -3.06 -14.68
N TYR A 273 -9.39 -1.80 -14.36
CA TYR A 273 -9.12 -0.74 -15.33
C TYR A 273 -7.79 -0.07 -15.08
N LEU A 274 -7.07 0.26 -16.15
CA LEU A 274 -5.90 1.13 -16.15
C LEU A 274 -6.32 2.52 -16.61
N GLN A 275 -5.93 3.58 -15.89
CA GLN A 275 -6.09 4.96 -16.33
C GLN A 275 -4.73 5.65 -16.39
N PRO A 276 -4.15 5.81 -17.60
CA PRO A 276 -2.97 6.65 -17.79
C PRO A 276 -3.26 8.11 -17.47
N ILE A 277 -2.24 8.82 -16.98
CA ILE A 277 -2.24 10.27 -16.86
C ILE A 277 -1.27 10.85 -17.90
N SER A 278 -1.72 11.84 -18.67
CA SER A 278 -0.93 12.48 -19.71
C SER A 278 -1.01 14.00 -19.64
N LYS A 279 -0.34 14.69 -20.56
CA LYS A 279 -0.40 16.15 -20.72
C LYS A 279 -1.16 16.46 -22.00
N ASN A 280 -2.09 17.40 -21.94
CA ASN A 280 -2.76 17.92 -23.14
C ASN A 280 -1.83 18.87 -23.94
N SER A 281 -2.32 19.44 -25.04
CA SER A 281 -1.54 20.37 -25.90
C SER A 281 -1.07 21.64 -25.18
N GLN A 282 -1.69 21.99 -24.05
CA GLN A 282 -1.33 23.13 -23.21
C GLN A 282 -0.38 22.72 -22.06
N GLY A 283 0.05 21.45 -22.00
CA GLY A 283 0.92 20.93 -20.94
C GLY A 283 0.20 20.60 -19.62
N LYS A 284 -1.12 20.78 -19.53
CA LYS A 284 -1.91 20.48 -18.32
C LYS A 284 -2.12 18.97 -18.20
N LEU A 285 -2.04 18.46 -16.96
CA LEU A 285 -2.34 17.07 -16.67
C LEU A 285 -3.80 16.74 -16.98
N VAL A 286 -4.02 15.60 -17.60
CA VAL A 286 -5.34 15.05 -17.91
C VAL A 286 -5.36 13.56 -17.59
N ALA A 287 -6.45 13.11 -16.99
CA ALA A 287 -6.71 11.70 -16.80
C ALA A 287 -7.30 11.14 -18.10
N GLU A 288 -6.64 10.16 -18.72
CA GLU A 288 -7.15 9.54 -19.93
C GLU A 288 -8.42 8.72 -19.65
N LYS A 289 -9.12 8.29 -20.69
CA LYS A 289 -10.23 7.34 -20.52
C LYS A 289 -9.68 6.02 -19.95
N PRO A 290 -10.28 5.45 -18.89
CA PRO A 290 -9.87 4.15 -18.37
C PRO A 290 -10.00 3.05 -19.42
N VAL A 291 -9.00 2.17 -19.44
CA VAL A 291 -8.86 1.03 -20.35
C VAL A 291 -9.16 -0.24 -19.56
N LEU A 292 -10.09 -1.05 -20.06
CA LEU A 292 -10.43 -2.34 -19.44
C LEU A 292 -9.26 -3.32 -19.59
N ILE A 293 -8.78 -3.84 -18.47
CA ILE A 293 -7.70 -4.83 -18.40
C ILE A 293 -8.28 -6.23 -18.19
N SER A 294 -9.19 -6.38 -17.22
CA SER A 294 -9.88 -7.64 -16.97
C SER A 294 -11.34 -7.47 -16.55
N LEU A 295 -12.16 -8.49 -16.87
CA LEU A 295 -13.55 -8.66 -16.44
C LEU A 295 -13.70 -9.63 -15.26
N SER A 296 -12.60 -10.23 -14.81
CA SER A 296 -12.63 -11.27 -13.77
C SER A 296 -11.48 -11.12 -12.78
N ALA A 297 -10.95 -9.92 -12.61
CA ALA A 297 -9.92 -9.65 -11.62
C ALA A 297 -10.47 -9.90 -10.21
N GLN A 298 -9.59 -10.27 -9.28
CA GLN A 298 -9.85 -10.17 -7.86
C GLN A 298 -9.52 -8.76 -7.34
N GLU A 299 -9.93 -8.45 -6.12
CA GLU A 299 -9.65 -7.16 -5.47
C GLU A 299 -8.15 -6.82 -5.54
N ILE A 300 -7.82 -5.59 -5.94
CA ILE A 300 -6.46 -5.03 -5.92
C ILE A 300 -6.22 -4.24 -4.62
N GLY A 301 -5.02 -3.72 -4.44
CA GLY A 301 -4.66 -2.85 -3.31
C GLY A 301 -3.69 -3.54 -2.36
N TYR A 302 -3.54 -2.98 -1.16
CA TYR A 302 -2.57 -3.45 -0.18
C TYR A 302 -3.32 -4.08 0.99
N ARG A 303 -3.39 -5.41 0.99
CA ARG A 303 -3.98 -6.13 2.11
C ARG A 303 -3.12 -5.97 3.35
N SER A 304 -1.79 -6.06 3.19
CA SER A 304 -0.78 -5.84 4.25
C SER A 304 0.63 -5.75 3.69
N GLY A 305 0.91 -6.52 2.63
CA GLY A 305 2.14 -6.43 1.85
C GLY A 305 1.96 -5.50 0.67
N SER A 306 3.04 -4.84 0.28
CA SER A 306 3.00 -3.77 -0.69
C SER A 306 3.99 -3.97 -1.82
N SER A 307 3.51 -4.49 -2.94
CA SER A 307 4.30 -4.62 -4.17
C SER A 307 3.69 -3.81 -5.31
N THR A 308 4.56 -3.28 -6.16
CA THR A 308 4.17 -2.54 -7.36
C THR A 308 3.47 -3.48 -8.34
N LYS A 309 2.34 -3.03 -8.91
CA LYS A 309 1.54 -3.78 -9.89
C LYS A 309 1.53 -3.15 -11.29
N ILE A 310 2.01 -1.91 -11.39
CA ILE A 310 2.11 -1.13 -12.62
C ILE A 310 3.56 -0.70 -12.77
N ILE A 311 4.16 -1.01 -13.91
CA ILE A 311 5.44 -0.43 -14.29
C ILE A 311 5.36 0.12 -15.71
N ARG A 312 6.13 1.16 -15.98
CA ARG A 312 6.24 1.75 -17.31
C ARG A 312 7.64 1.55 -17.88
N SER A 313 7.69 1.19 -19.16
CA SER A 313 8.92 1.19 -19.96
C SER A 313 8.63 1.81 -21.32
N GLY A 314 9.28 2.95 -21.60
CA GLY A 314 9.00 3.76 -22.78
C GLY A 314 7.51 4.15 -22.90
N ASN A 315 6.87 3.69 -23.97
CA ASN A 315 5.47 3.96 -24.29
C ASN A 315 4.53 2.82 -23.88
N LYS A 316 4.98 1.90 -23.03
CA LYS A 316 4.18 0.75 -22.60
C LYS A 316 4.01 0.73 -21.09
N TYR A 317 2.80 0.39 -20.66
CA TYR A 317 2.52 -0.02 -19.29
C TYR A 317 2.46 -1.54 -19.22
N PHE A 318 3.02 -2.09 -18.15
CA PHE A 318 2.92 -3.50 -17.81
C PHE A 318 2.18 -3.62 -16.47
N ILE A 319 1.14 -4.43 -16.45
CA ILE A 319 0.19 -4.52 -15.35
C ILE A 319 0.06 -5.97 -14.93
N THR A 320 0.29 -6.27 -13.66
CA THR A 320 0.06 -7.61 -13.10
C THR A 320 -1.14 -7.62 -12.14
N TRP A 321 -1.96 -8.66 -12.20
CA TRP A 321 -3.08 -8.85 -11.29
C TRP A 321 -3.40 -10.33 -11.08
N LEU A 322 -4.23 -10.60 -10.08
CA LEU A 322 -4.79 -11.92 -9.79
C LEU A 322 -6.16 -12.06 -10.46
N GLU A 323 -6.32 -13.08 -11.29
CA GLU A 323 -7.57 -13.42 -11.98
C GLU A 323 -8.38 -14.40 -11.12
N ALA A 324 -9.68 -14.14 -10.99
CA ALA A 324 -10.61 -15.03 -10.32
C ALA A 324 -10.90 -16.25 -11.21
N ASN A 325 -10.82 -17.45 -10.63
CA ASN A 325 -11.25 -18.67 -11.25
C ASN A 325 -12.76 -18.82 -11.10
N ARG A 326 -13.51 -18.39 -12.12
CA ARG A 326 -14.98 -18.45 -12.15
C ARG A 326 -15.55 -19.87 -12.26
N GLU A 327 -14.73 -20.82 -12.70
CA GLU A 327 -15.14 -22.22 -12.86
C GLU A 327 -15.06 -22.99 -11.54
N PHE A 328 -14.32 -22.47 -10.55
CA PHE A 328 -14.23 -23.08 -9.24
C PHE A 328 -15.43 -22.72 -8.37
N ALA A 329 -16.30 -23.70 -8.13
CA ALA A 329 -17.34 -23.66 -7.11
C ALA A 329 -16.92 -24.51 -5.90
N PRO A 330 -16.76 -23.92 -4.70
CA PRO A 330 -16.36 -24.67 -3.52
C PRO A 330 -17.50 -25.56 -3.02
N LYS A 331 -17.15 -26.71 -2.44
CA LYS A 331 -18.08 -27.42 -1.54
C LYS A 331 -18.26 -26.59 -0.28
N LEU A 332 -19.44 -26.64 0.31
CA LEU A 332 -19.71 -25.94 1.57
C LEU A 332 -19.67 -26.91 2.76
N ASP A 333 -19.18 -26.44 3.90
CA ASP A 333 -19.27 -27.15 5.17
C ASP A 333 -20.69 -27.07 5.78
N ALA A 334 -20.90 -27.70 6.94
CA ALA A 334 -22.20 -27.72 7.62
C ALA A 334 -22.71 -26.31 8.03
N ASN A 335 -21.82 -25.31 8.12
CA ASN A 335 -22.15 -23.93 8.44
C ASN A 335 -22.34 -23.07 7.18
N GLY A 336 -22.13 -23.65 6.00
CA GLY A 336 -22.20 -22.96 4.72
C GLY A 336 -20.93 -22.17 4.37
N ASN A 337 -19.79 -22.45 4.99
CA ASN A 337 -18.50 -21.87 4.60
C ASN A 337 -17.85 -22.68 3.48
N PRO A 338 -17.13 -22.04 2.55
CA PRO A 338 -16.46 -22.76 1.48
C PRO A 338 -15.27 -23.56 2.02
N ILE A 339 -15.22 -24.83 1.61
CA ILE A 339 -14.10 -25.73 1.81
C ILE A 339 -13.15 -25.53 0.63
N ILE A 340 -11.97 -24.97 0.93
CA ILE A 340 -10.92 -24.78 -0.07
C ILE A 340 -10.03 -26.02 -0.05
N PRO A 341 -10.06 -26.86 -1.09
CA PRO A 341 -9.29 -28.09 -1.11
C PRO A 341 -7.79 -27.79 -1.28
N LYS A 342 -6.97 -28.73 -0.82
CA LYS A 342 -5.54 -28.77 -1.17
C LYS A 342 -5.39 -28.98 -2.67
N LEU A 343 -4.22 -28.59 -3.18
CA LEU A 343 -3.85 -28.85 -4.56
C LEU A 343 -3.80 -30.36 -4.83
N ASP A 344 -4.42 -30.79 -5.92
CA ASP A 344 -4.31 -32.15 -6.46
C ASP A 344 -2.97 -32.37 -7.20
N GLN A 345 -2.79 -33.56 -7.78
CA GLN A 345 -1.58 -33.91 -8.55
C GLN A 345 -1.40 -33.07 -9.83
N MET A 346 -2.44 -32.35 -10.27
CA MET A 346 -2.41 -31.42 -11.40
C MET A 346 -2.28 -29.96 -10.95
N ASN A 347 -1.98 -29.74 -9.67
CA ASN A 347 -1.89 -28.43 -9.02
C ASN A 347 -3.20 -27.64 -9.08
N LYS A 348 -4.37 -28.29 -9.02
CA LYS A 348 -5.70 -27.66 -9.00
C LYS A 348 -6.39 -27.80 -7.63
N PRO A 349 -7.27 -26.88 -7.25
CA PRO A 349 -7.65 -25.65 -7.95
C PRO A 349 -6.65 -24.51 -7.72
N TYR A 350 -6.58 -23.56 -8.65
CA TYR A 350 -5.74 -22.37 -8.55
C TYR A 350 -6.43 -21.15 -9.14
N SER A 351 -5.95 -19.97 -8.76
CA SER A 351 -6.16 -18.72 -9.50
C SER A 351 -4.92 -18.39 -10.31
N GLU A 352 -5.08 -17.65 -11.40
CA GLU A 352 -3.97 -17.28 -12.27
C GLU A 352 -3.50 -15.86 -11.97
N ILE A 353 -2.19 -15.65 -12.04
CA ILE A 353 -1.61 -14.32 -12.14
C ILE A 353 -1.44 -14.00 -13.61
N TRP A 354 -2.00 -12.87 -14.01
CA TRP A 354 -1.95 -12.38 -15.37
C TRP A 354 -1.03 -11.17 -15.47
N ILE A 355 -0.49 -10.97 -16.66
CA ILE A 355 0.16 -9.71 -17.05
C ILE A 355 -0.46 -9.16 -18.32
N ALA A 356 -0.58 -7.83 -18.38
CA ALA A 356 -0.97 -7.09 -19.57
C ALA A 356 0.15 -6.15 -20.00
N GLU A 357 0.29 -5.98 -21.31
CA GLU A 357 1.03 -4.92 -21.97
C GLU A 357 0.00 -3.97 -22.60
N TYR A 358 0.04 -2.70 -22.22
CA TYR A 358 -0.74 -1.65 -22.85
C TYR A 358 0.19 -0.66 -23.56
N ASP A 359 0.09 -0.62 -24.89
CA ASP A 359 0.87 0.29 -25.72
C ASP A 359 0.14 1.64 -25.86
N MET A 360 0.75 2.70 -25.34
CA MET A 360 0.15 4.04 -25.28
C MET A 360 -0.02 4.69 -26.66
N LYS A 361 0.77 4.27 -27.66
CA LYS A 361 0.72 4.83 -29.02
C LYS A 361 -0.40 4.22 -29.82
N THR A 362 -0.51 2.89 -29.79
CA THR A 362 -1.53 2.14 -30.54
C THR A 362 -2.83 1.94 -29.76
N LYS A 363 -2.80 2.22 -28.45
CA LYS A 363 -3.90 2.01 -27.49
C LYS A 363 -4.36 0.54 -27.41
N LYS A 364 -3.51 -0.41 -27.80
CA LYS A 364 -3.79 -1.85 -27.77
C LYS A 364 -3.38 -2.47 -26.44
N VAL A 365 -4.19 -3.41 -25.96
CA VAL A 365 -3.91 -4.26 -24.79
C VAL A 365 -3.62 -5.67 -25.28
N SER A 366 -2.51 -6.27 -24.84
CA SER A 366 -2.23 -7.70 -24.95
C SER A 366 -2.06 -8.27 -23.55
N LYS A 367 -2.53 -9.50 -23.29
CA LYS A 367 -2.44 -10.10 -21.95
C LYS A 367 -2.30 -11.62 -21.99
N LYS A 368 -1.73 -12.21 -20.95
CA LYS A 368 -1.61 -13.67 -20.78
C LYS A 368 -1.45 -14.06 -19.30
N PRO A 369 -1.79 -15.30 -18.91
CA PRO A 369 -1.41 -15.86 -17.61
C PRO A 369 0.10 -16.14 -17.56
N ILE A 370 0.71 -15.98 -16.38
CA ILE A 370 2.15 -16.14 -16.16
C ILE A 370 2.51 -16.96 -14.91
N LEU A 371 1.64 -17.02 -13.90
CA LEU A 371 1.82 -17.86 -12.71
C LEU A 371 0.50 -18.46 -12.27
N LYS A 372 0.58 -19.55 -11.51
CA LYS A 372 -0.53 -20.08 -10.72
C LYS A 372 -0.37 -19.71 -9.26
N SER A 373 -1.51 -19.54 -8.59
CA SER A 373 -1.55 -19.19 -7.19
C SER A 373 -2.61 -19.96 -6.43
N TRP A 374 -2.31 -20.26 -5.17
CA TRP A 374 -3.21 -20.90 -4.23
C TRP A 374 -3.00 -20.34 -2.81
N PRO A 375 -4.07 -20.17 -1.99
CA PRO A 375 -5.46 -20.63 -2.17
C PRO A 375 -6.22 -20.04 -3.37
N VAL A 376 -7.10 -20.83 -4.00
CA VAL A 376 -7.90 -20.37 -5.15
C VAL A 376 -8.87 -19.26 -4.71
N ASN A 377 -9.05 -18.26 -5.57
CA ASN A 377 -9.94 -17.12 -5.35
C ASN A 377 -9.61 -16.31 -4.08
N ASP A 378 -8.35 -16.32 -3.66
CA ASP A 378 -7.90 -15.60 -2.47
C ASP A 378 -7.06 -14.36 -2.82
N THR A 379 -7.58 -13.19 -2.45
CA THR A 379 -6.96 -11.88 -2.73
C THR A 379 -5.65 -11.66 -2.00
N HIS A 380 -5.27 -12.49 -1.03
CA HIS A 380 -3.95 -12.45 -0.39
C HIS A 380 -2.80 -12.71 -1.36
N ASN A 381 -3.09 -13.41 -2.45
CA ASN A 381 -2.16 -13.79 -3.49
C ASN A 381 -1.89 -12.67 -4.50
N GLN A 382 -1.84 -11.41 -4.06
CA GLN A 382 -1.54 -10.30 -4.96
C GLN A 382 -0.12 -10.44 -5.53
N PRO A 383 0.07 -10.19 -6.83
CA PRO A 383 1.40 -10.20 -7.41
C PRO A 383 2.17 -8.90 -7.11
N GLY A 384 3.49 -9.02 -7.16
CA GLY A 384 4.42 -7.91 -7.33
C GLY A 384 5.23 -8.05 -8.60
N ILE A 385 5.51 -6.93 -9.27
CA ILE A 385 6.38 -6.87 -10.45
C ILE A 385 7.53 -5.86 -10.24
N VAL A 386 8.74 -6.27 -10.65
CA VAL A 386 9.91 -5.41 -10.81
C VAL A 386 10.54 -5.62 -12.19
N ARG A 387 11.41 -4.70 -12.60
CA ARG A 387 12.16 -4.75 -13.85
C ARG A 387 13.65 -4.60 -13.57
N THR A 388 14.46 -5.50 -14.12
CA THR A 388 15.92 -5.38 -14.12
C THR A 388 16.38 -4.21 -15.00
N TRP A 389 17.62 -3.76 -14.84
CA TRP A 389 18.17 -2.67 -15.64
C TRP A 389 18.26 -3.00 -17.13
N ASP A 390 18.50 -4.27 -17.48
CA ASP A 390 18.48 -4.77 -18.85
C ASP A 390 17.08 -5.07 -19.41
N GLY A 391 16.04 -4.91 -18.58
CA GLY A 391 14.65 -4.87 -18.98
C GLY A 391 13.83 -6.13 -18.83
N HIS A 392 14.36 -7.17 -18.20
CA HIS A 392 13.57 -8.35 -17.86
C HIS A 392 12.61 -8.04 -16.70
N PHE A 393 11.39 -8.57 -16.79
CA PHE A 393 10.43 -8.50 -15.70
C PHE A 393 10.62 -9.67 -14.77
N ILE A 394 10.47 -9.44 -13.46
CA ILE A 394 10.39 -10.49 -12.46
C ILE A 394 9.07 -10.30 -11.74
N VAL A 395 8.26 -11.36 -11.72
CA VAL A 395 6.96 -11.36 -11.06
C VAL A 395 6.98 -12.40 -9.96
N VAL A 396 6.60 -12.00 -8.76
CA VAL A 396 6.45 -12.87 -7.60
C VAL A 396 5.00 -12.77 -7.13
N SER A 397 4.40 -13.91 -6.77
CA SER A 397 3.03 -13.95 -6.26
C SER A 397 2.79 -15.18 -5.40
N GLY A 398 1.56 -15.34 -4.92
CA GLY A 398 1.11 -16.47 -4.12
C GLY A 398 0.95 -16.13 -2.64
N GLY A 399 0.71 -17.17 -1.84
CA GLY A 399 0.82 -17.15 -0.40
C GLY A 399 -0.35 -16.53 0.37
N HIS A 400 -1.23 -17.40 0.89
CA HIS A 400 -1.95 -17.20 2.15
C HIS A 400 -1.69 -18.38 3.08
N GLY A 401 -0.47 -18.43 3.63
CA GLY A 401 0.03 -19.61 4.35
C GLY A 401 0.60 -20.70 3.42
N SER A 402 0.59 -20.44 2.10
CA SER A 402 1.28 -21.22 1.06
C SER A 402 2.63 -20.57 0.70
N HIS A 403 3.33 -21.13 -0.27
CA HIS A 403 4.59 -20.59 -0.80
C HIS A 403 4.33 -19.51 -1.83
N PHE A 404 5.23 -18.53 -1.90
CA PHE A 404 5.34 -17.69 -3.07
C PHE A 404 5.98 -18.47 -4.22
N THR A 405 5.51 -18.18 -5.43
CA THR A 405 6.12 -18.59 -6.69
C THR A 405 6.56 -17.36 -7.46
N TYR A 406 7.53 -17.55 -8.35
CA TYR A 406 8.02 -16.50 -9.21
C TYR A 406 8.30 -16.99 -10.63
N THR A 407 8.32 -16.05 -11.56
CA THR A 407 8.75 -16.22 -12.95
C THR A 407 9.40 -14.93 -13.43
N TYR A 408 10.06 -14.98 -14.58
CA TYR A 408 10.67 -13.82 -15.22
C TYR A 408 10.48 -13.86 -16.73
N SER A 409 10.47 -12.68 -17.36
CA SER A 409 10.37 -12.58 -18.81
C SER A 409 11.66 -13.10 -19.46
N LEU A 410 11.53 -13.76 -20.61
CA LEU A 410 12.68 -14.25 -21.39
C LEU A 410 13.20 -13.22 -22.39
N LYS A 411 12.49 -12.09 -22.52
CA LYS A 411 12.85 -10.96 -23.36
C LYS A 411 12.68 -9.66 -22.56
N PRO A 412 13.58 -8.69 -22.73
CA PRO A 412 13.40 -7.36 -22.19
C PRO A 412 12.11 -6.71 -22.66
N ASP A 413 11.44 -5.98 -21.76
CA ASP A 413 10.29 -5.13 -22.05
C ASP A 413 9.18 -5.81 -22.87
N SER A 414 8.95 -7.10 -22.62
CA SER A 414 8.01 -7.92 -23.38
C SER A 414 7.35 -8.97 -22.52
N ILE A 415 6.04 -9.15 -22.72
CA ILE A 415 5.26 -10.23 -22.10
C ILE A 415 5.24 -11.51 -22.95
N SER A 416 5.90 -11.55 -24.10
CA SER A 416 5.72 -12.61 -25.10
C SER A 416 6.13 -14.00 -24.59
N ALA A 417 7.22 -14.08 -23.81
CA ALA A 417 7.80 -15.33 -23.34
C ALA A 417 8.27 -15.22 -21.88
N TRP A 418 8.07 -16.29 -21.11
CA TRP A 418 8.32 -16.36 -19.67
C TRP A 418 9.01 -17.67 -19.32
N ALA A 419 9.84 -17.64 -18.28
CA ALA A 419 10.40 -18.84 -17.70
C ALA A 419 9.32 -19.68 -16.97
N PRO A 420 9.55 -20.98 -16.76
CA PRO A 420 8.67 -21.80 -15.91
C PRO A 420 8.52 -21.20 -14.50
N GLU A 421 7.36 -21.43 -13.87
CA GLU A 421 7.14 -21.02 -12.48
C GLU A 421 8.00 -21.85 -11.51
N VAL A 422 8.60 -21.20 -10.53
CA VAL A 422 9.50 -21.81 -9.53
C VAL A 422 9.15 -21.25 -8.15
N PRO A 423 9.26 -22.01 -7.05
CA PRO A 423 9.01 -21.54 -5.70
C PRO A 423 10.10 -20.54 -5.30
N MET A 424 9.71 -19.52 -4.54
CA MET A 424 10.66 -18.58 -3.93
C MET A 424 11.21 -19.13 -2.61
N ASN A 425 10.44 -19.96 -1.91
CA ASN A 425 10.76 -20.38 -0.55
C ASN A 425 11.99 -21.28 -0.50
N THR A 426 13.01 -20.85 0.23
CA THR A 426 14.28 -21.58 0.38
C THR A 426 14.52 -22.07 1.82
N ALA A 427 13.54 -21.94 2.73
CA ALA A 427 13.72 -22.33 4.14
C ALA A 427 12.52 -23.13 4.68
N ASP A 428 12.78 -24.37 5.13
CA ASP A 428 11.83 -25.15 5.90
C ASP A 428 11.81 -24.71 7.36
N THR A 429 10.66 -24.17 7.80
CA THR A 429 10.46 -23.71 9.18
C THR A 429 9.74 -24.75 10.04
N GLY A 430 9.41 -25.92 9.47
CA GLY A 430 8.64 -26.97 10.12
C GLY A 430 7.14 -26.69 10.21
N TYR A 431 6.66 -25.49 9.85
CA TYR A 431 5.25 -25.15 9.89
C TYR A 431 4.43 -25.89 8.83
N LYS A 432 3.35 -26.54 9.26
CA LYS A 432 2.36 -27.18 8.39
C LYS A 432 0.96 -26.69 8.75
N SER A 433 0.29 -26.02 7.81
CA SER A 433 -1.10 -25.59 7.94
C SER A 433 -2.01 -26.26 6.91
N ASN A 434 -3.32 -26.04 7.04
CA ASN A 434 -4.29 -26.47 6.05
C ASN A 434 -4.01 -25.85 4.66
N TYR A 435 -3.42 -24.65 4.63
CA TYR A 435 -3.00 -23.95 3.41
C TYR A 435 -1.51 -24.14 3.07
N SER A 436 -0.84 -25.15 3.62
CA SER A 436 0.48 -25.54 3.14
C SER A 436 0.30 -26.35 1.85
N SER A 437 1.01 -25.94 0.79
CA SER A 437 0.98 -26.71 -0.46
C SER A 437 1.59 -28.09 -0.22
N PRO A 438 0.96 -29.18 -0.72
CA PRO A 438 1.53 -30.52 -0.58
C PRO A 438 2.79 -30.74 -1.43
N LEU A 439 3.09 -29.82 -2.36
CA LEU A 439 4.13 -29.98 -3.37
C LEU A 439 5.49 -29.38 -2.95
N TRP A 440 5.50 -28.57 -1.90
CA TRP A 440 6.67 -27.79 -1.53
C TRP A 440 6.82 -27.79 0.00
N SER A 441 8.02 -28.08 0.51
CA SER A 441 8.39 -27.88 1.91
C SER A 441 8.73 -26.40 2.16
N GLY A 442 8.61 -25.94 3.40
CA GLY A 442 8.80 -24.52 3.73
C GLY A 442 7.75 -23.93 4.67
N GLY A 443 8.14 -22.90 5.44
CA GLY A 443 7.19 -22.13 6.25
C GLY A 443 6.18 -21.35 5.41
N GLY A 444 4.92 -21.31 5.83
CA GLY A 444 3.85 -20.62 5.09
C GLY A 444 4.09 -19.12 4.98
N GLN A 445 4.00 -18.58 3.76
CA GLN A 445 4.29 -17.18 3.42
C GLN A 445 2.99 -16.40 3.12
N THR A 446 2.99 -15.09 3.37
CA THR A 446 1.86 -14.19 3.05
C THR A 446 2.35 -12.76 2.91
N TYR A 447 1.68 -11.96 2.07
CA TYR A 447 1.85 -10.50 1.99
C TYR A 447 3.22 -10.03 1.46
N ILE A 448 3.55 -10.32 0.21
CA ILE A 448 4.82 -9.87 -0.35
C ILE A 448 4.89 -8.35 -0.54
N SER A 449 5.97 -7.74 -0.04
CA SER A 449 6.45 -6.42 -0.44
C SER A 449 7.80 -6.58 -1.13
N MET A 450 8.04 -5.80 -2.20
CA MET A 450 9.18 -6.03 -3.10
C MET A 450 9.69 -4.75 -3.76
N VAL A 451 11.03 -4.63 -3.84
CA VAL A 451 11.78 -3.63 -4.62
C VAL A 451 12.99 -4.29 -5.28
N ILE A 452 13.66 -3.59 -6.21
CA ILE A 452 14.89 -4.05 -6.86
C ILE A 452 16.00 -2.99 -6.72
N GLY A 453 17.20 -3.45 -6.36
CA GLY A 453 18.40 -2.63 -6.23
C GLY A 453 19.07 -2.30 -7.56
N ALA A 454 20.10 -1.46 -7.49
CA ALA A 454 20.91 -1.04 -8.64
C ALA A 454 21.69 -2.20 -9.29
N ASP A 455 21.89 -3.29 -8.58
CA ASP A 455 22.65 -4.46 -9.03
C ASP A 455 21.76 -5.63 -9.50
N ASP A 456 20.48 -5.35 -9.78
CA ASP A 456 19.44 -6.33 -10.14
C ASP A 456 19.11 -7.36 -9.02
N THR A 457 19.48 -7.06 -7.77
CA THR A 457 19.00 -7.83 -6.61
C THR A 457 17.56 -7.44 -6.28
N VAL A 458 16.67 -8.41 -6.28
CA VAL A 458 15.29 -8.25 -5.79
C VAL A 458 15.29 -8.45 -4.28
N HIS A 459 14.70 -7.50 -3.58
CA HIS A 459 14.54 -7.52 -2.13
C HIS A 459 13.07 -7.71 -1.79
N THR A 460 12.77 -8.64 -0.89
CA THR A 460 11.41 -8.93 -0.46
C THR A 460 11.30 -8.92 1.05
N VAL A 461 10.14 -8.46 1.53
CA VAL A 461 9.72 -8.57 2.93
C VAL A 461 8.29 -9.08 2.97
N TYR A 462 8.04 -10.06 3.84
CA TYR A 462 6.75 -10.74 3.94
C TYR A 462 6.57 -11.37 5.32
N ARG A 463 5.36 -11.84 5.61
CA ARG A 463 5.10 -12.66 6.80
C ARG A 463 5.44 -14.11 6.50
N GLN A 464 6.16 -14.78 7.40
CA GLN A 464 6.38 -16.22 7.37
C GLN A 464 6.07 -16.86 8.73
N TRP A 465 5.47 -18.04 8.72
CA TRP A 465 5.31 -18.84 9.94
C TRP A 465 6.61 -19.55 10.33
N HIS A 466 7.01 -19.43 11.59
CA HIS A 466 8.20 -20.04 12.17
C HIS A 466 7.87 -20.81 13.46
N HIS A 467 8.74 -21.75 13.81
CA HIS A 467 8.77 -22.46 15.09
C HIS A 467 10.12 -22.21 15.77
N ASP A 468 10.11 -21.61 16.97
CA ASP A 468 11.32 -21.44 17.79
C ASP A 468 10.97 -21.45 19.29
N ARG A 469 11.03 -22.65 19.89
CA ARG A 469 10.77 -22.86 21.32
C ARG A 469 11.81 -22.24 22.26
N LYS A 470 12.94 -21.74 21.74
CA LYS A 470 13.91 -21.01 22.56
C LYS A 470 13.50 -19.57 22.82
N ILE A 471 12.56 -19.04 22.03
CA ILE A 471 12.14 -17.64 22.07
C ILE A 471 10.71 -17.51 22.58
N PHE A 472 9.82 -18.40 22.17
CA PHE A 472 8.45 -18.44 22.67
C PHE A 472 8.09 -19.85 23.12
N ASP A 473 7.33 -19.99 24.21
CA ASP A 473 6.83 -21.27 24.71
C ASP A 473 5.72 -21.90 23.82
N PHE A 474 5.52 -21.35 22.61
CA PHE A 474 4.43 -21.70 21.70
C PHE A 474 4.93 -22.46 20.48
N GLU A 475 4.00 -23.15 19.80
CA GLU A 475 4.33 -23.98 18.65
C GLU A 475 4.73 -23.13 17.44
N TYR A 476 3.99 -22.07 17.09
CA TYR A 476 4.33 -21.25 15.92
C TYR A 476 3.98 -19.78 16.09
N PHE A 477 4.74 -18.92 15.41
CA PHE A 477 4.49 -17.48 15.33
C PHE A 477 4.71 -16.96 13.91
N GLY A 478 4.01 -15.87 13.55
CA GLY A 478 4.22 -15.17 12.29
C GLY A 478 5.33 -14.14 12.43
N ALA A 479 6.49 -14.38 11.81
CA ALA A 479 7.63 -13.45 11.78
C ALA A 479 7.56 -12.53 10.56
N LEU A 480 8.12 -11.32 10.69
CA LEU A 480 8.46 -10.51 9.52
C LEU A 480 9.80 -11.02 9.00
N VAL A 481 9.82 -11.44 7.74
CA VAL A 481 10.97 -12.09 7.12
C VAL A 481 11.45 -11.27 5.94
N TYR A 482 12.77 -11.21 5.81
CA TYR A 482 13.45 -10.66 4.66
C TYR A 482 14.06 -11.80 3.82
N GLN A 483 13.93 -11.69 2.51
CA GLN A 483 14.64 -12.53 1.56
C GLN A 483 15.10 -11.67 0.39
N ASN A 484 16.21 -12.04 -0.23
CA ASN A 484 16.62 -11.42 -1.47
C ASN A 484 17.06 -12.50 -2.46
N GLY A 485 17.07 -12.13 -3.73
CA GLY A 485 17.61 -12.96 -4.76
C GLY A 485 18.08 -12.13 -5.94
N LYS A 486 18.88 -12.74 -6.78
CA LYS A 486 19.53 -12.05 -7.89
C LYS A 486 19.31 -12.79 -9.18
N PHE A 487 19.03 -12.03 -10.24
CA PHE A 487 18.97 -12.58 -11.58
C PHE A 487 20.40 -12.76 -12.11
N ASP A 488 20.82 -14.03 -12.30
CA ASP A 488 22.07 -14.35 -12.96
C ASP A 488 21.87 -14.30 -14.48
N LYS A 489 22.45 -13.25 -15.08
CA LYS A 489 22.38 -12.98 -16.52
C LYS A 489 23.04 -14.06 -17.37
N ARG A 490 24.04 -14.78 -16.84
CA ARG A 490 24.79 -15.80 -17.58
C ARG A 490 23.97 -17.08 -17.68
N SER A 491 23.48 -17.58 -16.54
CA SER A 491 22.64 -18.77 -16.50
C SER A 491 21.21 -18.49 -16.97
N LYS A 492 20.81 -17.21 -17.03
CA LYS A 492 19.42 -16.77 -17.16
C LYS A 492 18.53 -17.43 -16.11
N THR A 493 19.03 -17.55 -14.88
CA THR A 493 18.26 -18.10 -13.75
C THR A 493 18.27 -17.12 -12.59
N PHE A 494 17.24 -17.20 -11.75
CA PHE A 494 17.17 -16.40 -10.54
C PHE A 494 17.63 -17.25 -9.35
N GLN A 495 18.48 -16.68 -8.49
CA GLN A 495 18.98 -17.36 -7.30
C GLN A 495 18.51 -16.62 -6.06
N TRP A 496 17.74 -17.30 -5.22
CA TRP A 496 17.28 -16.78 -3.94
C TRP A 496 18.24 -17.18 -2.82
N ASN A 497 18.56 -16.22 -1.94
CA ASN A 497 19.23 -16.51 -0.69
C ASN A 497 18.24 -17.07 0.34
N PRO A 498 18.73 -17.76 1.39
CA PRO A 498 17.91 -18.16 2.53
C PRO A 498 17.10 -17.00 3.11
N ALA A 499 15.82 -17.24 3.35
CA ALA A 499 14.95 -16.34 4.10
C ALA A 499 15.45 -16.19 5.54
N ARG A 500 15.42 -14.96 6.07
CA ARG A 500 15.86 -14.65 7.45
C ARG A 500 14.83 -13.82 8.19
N ILE A 501 14.64 -14.12 9.47
CA ILE A 501 13.76 -13.32 10.33
C ILE A 501 14.35 -11.91 10.44
N LEU A 502 13.57 -10.93 10.01
CA LEU A 502 13.90 -9.52 10.15
C LEU A 502 13.41 -9.00 11.50
N VAL A 503 12.16 -9.32 11.87
CA VAL A 503 11.56 -8.93 13.14
C VAL A 503 10.83 -10.12 13.76
N TYR A 504 11.20 -10.48 14.99
CA TYR A 504 10.39 -11.36 15.83
C TYR A 504 9.20 -10.56 16.37
N PRO A 505 7.98 -11.12 16.32
CA PRO A 505 6.81 -10.44 16.86
C PRO A 505 6.96 -10.20 18.36
N ASN A 506 6.22 -9.23 18.90
CA ASN A 506 6.02 -9.07 20.35
C ASN A 506 5.04 -10.12 20.91
N ALA A 507 4.74 -11.17 20.14
CA ALA A 507 3.66 -12.11 20.31
C ALA A 507 4.17 -13.52 20.13
N SER A 508 3.64 -14.43 20.93
CA SER A 508 3.81 -15.84 20.69
C SER A 508 2.70 -16.45 19.81
N GLU A 509 1.73 -15.66 19.36
CA GLU A 509 0.54 -16.09 18.60
C GLU A 509 0.49 -15.45 17.20
N TYR A 510 -0.67 -15.54 16.53
CA TYR A 510 -0.93 -14.89 15.26
C TYR A 510 -0.61 -13.39 15.32
N THR A 511 0.37 -12.98 14.50
CA THR A 511 0.72 -11.58 14.29
C THR A 511 0.44 -11.20 12.85
N HIS A 512 -0.38 -10.17 12.69
CA HIS A 512 -0.60 -9.52 11.41
C HIS A 512 0.51 -8.50 11.20
N TRP A 513 1.22 -8.61 10.07
CA TRP A 513 2.21 -7.62 9.66
C TRP A 513 1.67 -6.81 8.48
N TYR A 514 1.79 -5.50 8.58
CA TYR A 514 1.62 -4.57 7.48
C TYR A 514 3.00 -4.04 7.14
N GLN A 515 3.45 -4.18 5.89
CA GLN A 515 4.80 -3.80 5.50
C GLN A 515 4.85 -3.19 4.10
N VAL A 516 5.68 -2.16 3.96
CA VAL A 516 5.94 -1.47 2.71
C VAL A 516 7.44 -1.28 2.55
N MET A 517 7.97 -1.79 1.45
CA MET A 517 9.34 -1.52 1.03
C MET A 517 9.37 -0.26 0.16
N SER A 518 10.39 0.56 0.38
CA SER A 518 10.80 1.62 -0.54
C SER A 518 12.31 1.66 -0.68
N VAL A 519 12.79 2.41 -1.66
CA VAL A 519 14.21 2.57 -1.94
C VAL A 519 14.50 4.01 -2.28
N ASP A 520 15.63 4.51 -1.80
CA ASP A 520 16.05 5.89 -2.03
C ASP A 520 16.95 6.02 -3.28
N ARG A 521 17.35 7.24 -3.61
CA ARG A 521 18.19 7.52 -4.79
C ARG A 521 19.61 6.95 -4.68
N LYS A 522 20.05 6.59 -3.47
CA LYS A 522 21.34 5.97 -3.15
C LYS A 522 21.25 4.45 -3.01
N ASP A 523 20.11 3.85 -3.34
CA ASP A 523 19.86 2.40 -3.25
C ASP A 523 19.77 1.86 -1.81
N ASN A 524 19.55 2.76 -0.82
CA ASN A 524 19.21 2.31 0.52
C ASN A 524 17.78 1.79 0.53
N ILE A 525 17.58 0.64 1.17
CA ILE A 525 16.28 -0.02 1.27
C ILE A 525 15.64 0.39 2.58
N TYR A 526 14.34 0.70 2.54
CA TYR A 526 13.53 1.04 3.70
C TYR A 526 12.39 0.05 3.83
N VAL A 527 12.03 -0.29 5.07
CA VAL A 527 10.87 -1.12 5.40
C VAL A 527 10.08 -0.39 6.47
N GLU A 528 8.95 0.19 6.09
CA GLU A 528 7.90 0.52 7.06
C GLU A 528 7.22 -0.79 7.45
N TYR A 529 7.02 -1.02 8.74
CA TYR A 529 6.07 -2.03 9.18
C TYR A 529 5.23 -1.57 10.37
N SER A 530 4.08 -2.21 10.54
CA SER A 530 3.35 -2.29 11.81
C SER A 530 2.93 -3.73 12.09
N ASN A 531 2.74 -4.02 13.37
CA ASN A 531 2.14 -5.28 13.81
C ASN A 531 0.81 -5.05 14.53
N MET A 532 -0.11 -6.00 14.36
CA MET A 532 -1.43 -6.02 14.98
C MET A 532 -1.85 -7.46 15.28
N ARG A 533 -2.78 -7.65 16.21
CA ARG A 533 -3.45 -8.94 16.45
C ARG A 533 -4.97 -8.78 16.46
N PRO A 534 -5.74 -9.84 16.18
CA PRO A 534 -7.20 -9.79 16.26
C PRO A 534 -7.72 -9.96 17.70
N TYR A 535 -6.88 -9.73 18.71
CA TYR A 535 -7.18 -9.94 20.14
C TYR A 535 -6.60 -8.79 20.98
N PRO A 536 -7.03 -8.64 22.25
CA PRO A 536 -6.42 -7.69 23.18
C PRO A 536 -4.88 -7.79 23.19
N PRO A 537 -4.16 -6.64 23.25
CA PRO A 537 -4.69 -5.29 23.45
C PRO A 537 -5.25 -4.61 22.18
N TYR A 538 -5.05 -5.18 20.99
CA TYR A 538 -5.34 -4.51 19.71
C TYR A 538 -6.83 -4.50 19.31
N GLN A 539 -7.68 -5.17 20.08
CA GLN A 539 -9.12 -5.16 19.95
C GLN A 539 -9.73 -4.66 21.25
N VAL A 540 -10.52 -3.59 21.18
CA VAL A 540 -11.25 -2.97 22.29
C VAL A 540 -12.74 -3.01 22.01
N VAL A 541 -13.57 -2.87 23.04
CA VAL A 541 -15.01 -2.71 22.88
C VAL A 541 -15.35 -1.25 23.11
N ASN A 542 -16.01 -0.61 22.16
CA ASN A 542 -16.41 0.79 22.29
C ASN A 542 -17.63 0.95 23.21
N GLY A 543 -18.04 2.20 23.47
CA GLY A 543 -19.18 2.51 24.34
C GLY A 543 -20.51 1.87 23.92
N ASP A 544 -20.65 1.49 22.64
CA ASP A 544 -21.82 0.82 22.07
C ASP A 544 -21.72 -0.72 22.08
N GLY A 545 -20.68 -1.29 22.70
CA GLY A 545 -20.47 -2.74 22.74
C GLY A 545 -19.90 -3.33 21.45
N LYS A 546 -19.49 -2.50 20.48
CA LYS A 546 -18.91 -2.97 19.21
C LYS A 546 -17.40 -3.10 19.30
N PRO A 547 -16.79 -4.13 18.67
CA PRO A 547 -15.34 -4.23 18.61
C PRO A 547 -14.76 -3.12 17.73
N GLU A 548 -13.74 -2.44 18.24
CA GLU A 548 -12.88 -1.52 17.51
C GLU A 548 -11.44 -2.03 17.58
N PHE A 549 -10.73 -1.95 16.46
CA PHE A 549 -9.31 -2.32 16.43
C PHE A 549 -8.47 -1.06 16.61
N ILE A 550 -7.39 -1.17 17.37
CA ILE A 550 -6.36 -0.14 17.34
C ILE A 550 -5.81 -0.10 15.93
N SER A 551 -5.78 1.10 15.38
CA SER A 551 -5.17 1.34 14.08
C SER A 551 -3.75 0.76 14.06
N PRO A 552 -3.40 -0.13 13.11
CA PRO A 552 -2.04 -0.67 13.00
C PRO A 552 -1.01 0.45 12.84
N TYR A 553 -1.43 1.60 12.33
CA TYR A 553 -0.63 2.80 12.12
C TYR A 553 -0.11 3.45 13.42
N LEU A 554 -0.69 3.15 14.58
CA LEU A 554 -0.19 3.64 15.86
C LEU A 554 1.07 2.91 16.33
N ASN A 555 1.43 1.80 15.67
CA ASN A 555 2.55 0.94 16.06
C ASN A 555 3.54 0.74 14.88
N ASN A 556 3.78 1.82 14.13
CA ASN A 556 4.66 1.80 12.98
C ASN A 556 6.14 1.96 13.39
N ALA A 557 7.01 1.17 12.76
CA ALA A 557 8.46 1.33 12.79
C ALA A 557 9.03 1.47 11.37
N LEU A 558 10.23 2.07 11.26
CA LEU A 558 10.93 2.22 9.99
C LEU A 558 12.34 1.68 10.10
N LEU A 559 12.62 0.66 9.30
CA LEU A 559 13.95 0.07 9.18
C LEU A 559 14.64 0.54 7.90
N ARG A 560 15.97 0.58 7.91
CA ARG A 560 16.80 0.84 6.73
C ARG A 560 17.94 -0.15 6.62
N SER A 561 18.31 -0.47 5.39
CA SER A 561 19.56 -1.15 5.06
C SER A 561 20.34 -0.39 4.00
N GLU A 562 21.65 -0.24 4.21
CA GLU A 562 22.60 0.42 3.29
C GLU A 562 23.45 -0.59 2.51
N ASN A 563 23.29 -1.89 2.79
CA ASN A 563 24.17 -2.96 2.31
C ASN A 563 23.38 -4.14 1.73
N SER A 564 22.35 -3.83 0.94
CA SER A 564 21.52 -4.81 0.23
C SER A 564 20.83 -5.79 1.19
N GLY A 565 20.41 -5.29 2.36
CA GLY A 565 19.77 -6.07 3.40
C GLY A 565 20.69 -7.14 3.94
N ARG A 566 21.93 -6.81 4.34
CA ARG A 566 22.76 -7.66 5.22
C ARG A 566 22.56 -7.26 6.68
N THR A 567 22.67 -5.98 6.98
CA THR A 567 22.31 -5.41 8.29
C THR A 567 21.17 -4.40 8.13
N TRP A 568 20.46 -4.16 9.24
CA TRP A 568 19.35 -3.23 9.32
C TRP A 568 19.54 -2.30 10.50
N SER A 569 18.93 -1.11 10.43
CA SER A 569 18.84 -0.21 11.57
C SER A 569 17.47 0.44 11.67
N LEU A 570 17.07 0.82 12.89
CA LEU A 570 15.99 1.78 13.09
C LEU A 570 16.44 3.14 12.54
N VAL A 571 15.61 3.76 11.70
CA VAL A 571 16.00 4.98 10.98
C VAL A 571 16.03 6.18 11.93
N SER A 572 17.18 6.86 12.00
CA SER A 572 17.32 8.11 12.74
C SER A 572 17.09 9.34 11.86
N ASP A 573 16.92 10.51 12.48
CA ASP A 573 16.91 11.79 11.76
C ASP A 573 18.24 12.05 11.03
N ASP A 574 19.35 11.64 11.65
CA ASP A 574 20.69 11.78 11.10
C ASP A 574 20.93 10.91 9.86
N ASP A 575 20.38 9.70 9.84
CA ASP A 575 20.40 8.82 8.67
C ASP A 575 19.79 9.54 7.45
N LEU A 576 18.66 10.22 7.66
CA LEU A 576 17.93 10.93 6.62
C LEU A 576 18.57 12.26 6.23
N LYS A 577 19.24 12.96 7.17
CA LYS A 577 20.06 14.15 6.87
C LYS A 577 21.27 13.79 6.00
N LYS A 578 21.99 12.72 6.37
CA LYS A 578 23.21 12.27 5.66
C LYS A 578 22.90 11.64 4.30
N SER A 579 21.71 11.08 4.12
CA SER A 579 21.31 10.45 2.86
C SER A 579 21.00 11.47 1.74
N GLN A 580 20.80 12.75 2.04
CA GLN A 580 20.52 13.76 1.02
C GLN A 580 21.67 13.91 -0.01
N ILE A 581 21.31 14.27 -1.23
CA ILE A 581 22.24 14.62 -2.32
C ILE A 581 22.35 16.15 -2.31
N LYS A 582 23.58 16.65 -2.29
CA LYS A 582 23.88 18.09 -2.28
C LYS A 582 23.46 18.76 -3.58
#